data_AF-A0A3D4X4P9-F1
#
_entry.id   AF-A0A3D4X4P9-F1
#
_cell.length_a   1.000
_cell.length_b   1.000
_cell.length_c   1.000
_cell.angle_alpha   90.00
_cell.angle_beta   90.00
_cell.angle_gamma   90.00
#
_symmetry.space_group_name_H-M   'P 1'
#
loop_
_entity.id
_entity.type
_entity.pdbx_description
1 polymer ?
#
loop_
_entity_poly.entity_id
_entity_poly.type
_entity_poly.pdbx_seq_one_letter_code
_entity_poly.pdbx_strand_id
1 'polypeptide(L)'
;MPVPAPDPLAVRAASLQELARLGLALPPETFPLVWDPDDQVELRSTIDLERRAVILFVVLERTFGMPPDKAESWLDRNDLTPDVTEPEWAWITEEIGDRRSFALHLDALAGLAWTLGLIKSLDPLAPPQSLVELFPDLLAEESFADWQGRTLSAPRDPAVVAAALDLHYCLDWAFLKLSTDELPGAVDANAIGQRRWALEWSAVFIGPHHDPPGGWEEVDLST
;
A
#
# COMPACT_ATOMS: atom_id res chain seq x y z
N MET A 1 -9.77 -7.94 -14.41
CA MET A 1 -10.23 -9.27 -14.89
C MET A 1 -9.69 -10.27 -13.90
N PRO A 2 -10.57 -10.99 -13.21
CA PRO A 2 -10.18 -11.99 -12.23
C PRO A 2 -9.36 -13.11 -12.85
N VAL A 3 -8.32 -13.52 -12.13
CA VAL A 3 -7.54 -14.74 -12.39
C VAL A 3 -7.68 -15.66 -11.18
N PRO A 4 -7.47 -16.98 -11.33
CA PRO A 4 -7.37 -17.86 -10.17
C PRO A 4 -6.30 -17.33 -9.20
N ALA A 5 -6.64 -17.25 -7.91
CA ALA A 5 -5.67 -16.93 -6.89
C ALA A 5 -4.60 -18.05 -6.81
N PRO A 6 -3.34 -17.73 -6.49
CA PRO A 6 -2.31 -18.74 -6.33
C PRO A 6 -2.66 -19.67 -5.16
N ASP A 7 -2.15 -20.91 -5.16
CA ASP A 7 -2.37 -21.85 -4.06
C ASP A 7 -1.93 -21.22 -2.71
N PRO A 8 -2.86 -20.94 -1.78
CA PRO A 8 -2.54 -20.19 -0.57
C PRO A 8 -1.56 -20.94 0.33
N LEU A 9 -1.55 -22.28 0.31
CA LEU A 9 -0.61 -23.08 1.12
C LEU A 9 0.79 -23.04 0.55
N ALA A 10 0.93 -23.09 -0.78
CA ALA A 10 2.21 -22.97 -1.46
C ALA A 10 2.82 -21.57 -1.26
N VAL A 11 1.99 -20.52 -1.37
CA VAL A 11 2.42 -19.15 -1.08
C VAL A 11 2.82 -19.00 0.38
N ARG A 12 2.00 -19.46 1.33
CA ARG A 12 2.33 -19.44 2.76
C ARG A 12 3.66 -20.11 3.06
N ALA A 13 3.92 -21.27 2.47
CA ALA A 13 5.19 -21.97 2.65
C ALA A 13 6.39 -21.12 2.17
N ALA A 14 6.26 -20.41 1.04
CA ALA A 14 7.29 -19.51 0.55
C ALA A 14 7.46 -18.27 1.46
N SER A 15 6.37 -17.67 1.92
CA SER A 15 6.37 -16.56 2.88
C SER A 15 7.11 -16.94 4.17
N LEU A 16 6.80 -18.12 4.75
CA LEU A 16 7.48 -18.62 5.95
C LEU A 16 8.96 -18.92 5.72
N GLN A 17 9.32 -19.43 4.55
CA GLN A 17 10.72 -19.62 4.18
C GLN A 17 11.48 -18.28 4.13
N GLU A 18 10.84 -17.24 3.62
CA GLU A 18 11.42 -15.90 3.58
C GLU A 18 11.59 -15.32 4.99
N LEU A 19 10.57 -15.41 5.86
CA LEU A 19 10.70 -15.01 7.27
C LEU A 19 11.86 -15.74 7.96
N ALA A 20 12.00 -17.05 7.74
CA ALA A 20 13.11 -17.84 8.28
C ALA A 20 14.47 -17.36 7.74
N ARG A 21 14.55 -16.98 6.45
CA ARG A 21 15.76 -16.41 5.84
C ARG A 21 16.14 -15.07 6.46
N LEU A 22 15.14 -14.27 6.84
CA LEU A 22 15.32 -12.98 7.52
C LEU A 22 15.60 -13.14 9.03
N GLY A 23 15.56 -14.36 9.57
CA GLY A 23 15.77 -14.62 11.00
C GLY A 23 14.60 -14.19 11.89
N LEU A 24 13.40 -14.05 11.31
CA LEU A 24 12.20 -13.62 12.01
C LEU A 24 11.44 -14.80 12.64
N ALA A 25 10.67 -14.51 13.68
CA ALA A 25 9.75 -15.48 14.25
C ALA A 25 8.70 -15.89 13.22
N LEU A 26 8.37 -17.18 13.17
CA LEU A 26 7.32 -17.69 12.31
C LEU A 26 5.96 -17.59 13.03
N PRO A 27 4.89 -17.18 12.33
CA PRO A 27 3.54 -17.24 12.88
C PRO A 27 3.14 -18.68 13.22
N PRO A 28 2.16 -18.87 14.13
CA PRO A 28 1.69 -20.21 14.49
C PRO A 28 1.05 -20.93 13.29
N GLU A 29 1.00 -22.26 13.32
CA GLU A 29 0.38 -23.07 12.25
C GLU A 29 -1.10 -22.74 12.02
N THR A 30 -1.78 -22.20 13.04
CA THR A 30 -3.18 -21.76 12.98
C THR A 30 -3.35 -20.34 12.46
N PHE A 31 -2.28 -19.67 12.03
CA PHE A 31 -2.36 -18.30 11.52
C PHE A 31 -3.18 -18.28 10.22
N PRO A 32 -4.25 -17.46 10.11
CA PRO A 32 -5.19 -17.50 8.99
C PRO A 32 -4.51 -17.35 7.63
N LEU A 33 -5.14 -17.89 6.58
CA LEU A 33 -4.79 -17.58 5.20
C LEU A 33 -5.49 -16.30 4.78
N VAL A 34 -4.90 -15.54 3.86
CA VAL A 34 -5.50 -14.30 3.33
C VAL A 34 -6.67 -14.61 2.38
N TRP A 35 -6.60 -15.74 1.67
CA TRP A 35 -7.67 -16.23 0.79
C TRP A 35 -7.79 -17.75 0.88
N ASP A 36 -8.92 -18.28 0.42
CA ASP A 36 -9.22 -19.70 0.39
C ASP A 36 -8.76 -20.36 -0.92
N PRO A 37 -8.56 -21.69 -0.93
CA PRO A 37 -8.43 -22.44 -2.18
C PRO A 37 -9.62 -22.16 -3.11
N ASP A 38 -9.33 -22.09 -4.42
CA ASP A 38 -10.29 -21.82 -5.50
C ASP A 38 -10.84 -20.39 -5.58
N ASP A 39 -10.44 -19.50 -4.67
CA ASP A 39 -10.72 -18.06 -4.82
C ASP A 39 -10.07 -17.50 -6.10
N GLN A 40 -10.66 -16.41 -6.59
CA GLN A 40 -10.06 -15.60 -7.64
C GLN A 40 -9.48 -14.33 -7.04
N VAL A 41 -8.52 -13.74 -7.74
CA VAL A 41 -7.95 -12.44 -7.40
C VAL A 41 -7.93 -11.54 -8.63
N GLU A 42 -8.27 -10.28 -8.45
CA GLU A 42 -7.92 -9.22 -9.36
C GLU A 42 -7.31 -8.04 -8.61
N LEU A 43 -6.77 -7.09 -9.36
CA LEU A 43 -6.45 -5.79 -8.79
C LEU A 43 -7.63 -4.85 -8.98
N ARG A 44 -7.74 -3.87 -8.07
CA ARG A 44 -8.47 -2.64 -8.38
C ARG A 44 -8.00 -2.07 -9.72
N SER A 45 -8.87 -1.31 -10.37
CA SER A 45 -8.56 -0.78 -11.69
C SER A 45 -7.30 0.09 -11.63
N THR A 46 -6.54 0.13 -12.73
CA THR A 46 -5.31 0.95 -12.78
C THR A 46 -5.58 2.40 -12.39
N ILE A 47 -6.70 2.94 -12.84
CA ILE A 47 -7.10 4.32 -12.52
C ILE A 47 -7.37 4.51 -11.02
N ASP A 48 -8.00 3.55 -10.33
CA ASP A 48 -8.23 3.65 -8.88
C ASP A 48 -6.91 3.60 -8.10
N LEU A 49 -6.01 2.70 -8.50
CA LEU A 49 -4.67 2.58 -7.92
C LEU A 49 -3.86 3.86 -8.10
N GLU A 50 -3.87 4.42 -9.32
CA GLU A 50 -3.18 5.67 -9.66
C GLU A 50 -3.73 6.86 -8.86
N ARG A 51 -5.06 7.02 -8.82
CA ARG A 51 -5.74 8.09 -8.08
C ARG A 51 -5.42 8.02 -6.59
N ARG A 52 -5.49 6.83 -5.99
CA ARG A 52 -5.13 6.65 -4.57
C ARG A 52 -3.66 6.99 -4.32
N ALA A 53 -2.76 6.53 -5.18
CA ALA A 53 -1.33 6.78 -5.04
C ALA A 53 -1.01 8.29 -5.10
N VAL A 54 -1.59 9.04 -6.06
CA VAL A 54 -1.36 10.48 -6.13
C VAL A 54 -1.99 11.25 -4.97
N ILE A 55 -3.13 10.80 -4.43
CA ILE A 55 -3.72 11.43 -3.24
C ILE A 55 -2.82 11.22 -2.02
N LEU A 56 -2.31 10.00 -1.81
CA LEU A 56 -1.33 9.74 -0.75
C LEU A 56 -0.07 10.58 -0.94
N PHE A 57 0.37 10.79 -2.19
CA PHE A 57 1.49 11.67 -2.47
C PHE A 57 1.21 13.13 -2.09
N VAL A 58 0.01 13.67 -2.39
CA VAL A 58 -0.40 15.01 -1.95
C VAL A 58 -0.43 15.11 -0.40
N VAL A 59 -0.95 14.09 0.29
CA VAL A 59 -0.95 14.01 1.76
C VAL A 59 0.46 14.02 2.33
N LEU A 60 1.42 13.35 1.69
CA LEU A 60 2.83 13.38 2.07
C LEU A 60 3.47 14.74 1.81
N GLU A 61 3.21 15.35 0.65
CA GLU A 61 3.71 16.70 0.34
C GLU A 61 3.17 17.74 1.34
N ARG A 62 1.90 17.62 1.76
CA ARG A 62 1.34 18.38 2.90
C ARG A 62 2.11 18.13 4.19
N THR A 63 2.40 16.87 4.48
CA THR A 63 3.22 16.45 5.63
C THR A 63 4.63 17.04 5.60
N PHE A 64 5.17 17.39 4.42
CA PHE A 64 6.50 17.99 4.27
C PHE A 64 6.50 19.49 3.94
N GLY A 65 5.34 20.16 4.05
CA GLY A 65 5.24 21.62 4.05
C GLY A 65 4.67 22.24 2.78
N MET A 66 4.07 21.45 1.88
CA MET A 66 3.20 21.99 0.83
C MET A 66 2.08 22.82 1.47
N PRO A 67 1.77 24.03 0.98
CA PRO A 67 0.63 24.81 1.48
C PRO A 67 -0.74 24.14 1.23
N PRO A 68 -1.73 24.30 2.13
CA PRO A 68 -3.06 23.67 1.99
C PRO A 68 -3.81 24.15 0.73
N ASP A 69 -3.77 25.44 0.43
CA ASP A 69 -4.42 26.04 -0.75
C ASP A 69 -3.90 25.46 -2.06
N LYS A 70 -2.60 25.13 -2.12
CA LYS A 70 -2.00 24.44 -3.27
C LYS A 70 -2.49 23.00 -3.40
N ALA A 71 -2.57 22.26 -2.29
CA ALA A 71 -3.00 20.87 -2.31
C ALA A 71 -4.49 20.77 -2.71
N GLU A 72 -5.35 21.58 -2.09
CA GLU A 72 -6.77 21.67 -2.42
C GLU A 72 -6.98 22.04 -3.89
N SER A 73 -6.31 23.10 -4.37
CA SER A 73 -6.43 23.54 -5.76
C SER A 73 -5.92 22.49 -6.76
N TRP A 74 -4.88 21.73 -6.42
CA TRP A 74 -4.39 20.66 -7.28
C TRP A 74 -5.37 19.48 -7.32
N LEU A 75 -5.90 19.04 -6.17
CA LEU A 75 -6.87 17.95 -6.09
C LEU A 75 -8.17 18.27 -6.84
N ASP A 76 -8.69 19.49 -6.68
CA ASP A 76 -9.91 19.96 -7.34
C ASP A 76 -9.75 20.02 -8.86
N ARG A 77 -8.65 20.62 -9.35
CA ARG A 77 -8.38 20.71 -10.81
C ARG A 77 -8.21 19.36 -11.49
N ASN A 78 -7.82 18.32 -10.74
CA ASN A 78 -7.62 16.97 -11.24
C ASN A 78 -8.81 16.04 -10.92
N ASP A 79 -9.92 16.59 -10.42
CA ASP A 79 -11.13 15.83 -10.06
C ASP A 79 -10.84 14.67 -9.10
N LEU A 80 -9.93 14.88 -8.13
CA LEU A 80 -9.51 13.86 -7.16
C LEU A 80 -10.19 14.02 -5.79
N THR A 81 -10.75 15.20 -5.50
CA THR A 81 -11.42 15.52 -4.23
C THR A 81 -12.44 14.47 -3.78
N PRO A 82 -13.29 13.89 -4.66
CA PRO A 82 -14.28 12.89 -4.24
C PRO A 82 -13.69 11.59 -3.66
N ASP A 83 -12.43 11.27 -3.98
CA ASP A 83 -11.75 10.07 -3.50
C ASP A 83 -10.87 10.32 -2.28
N VAL A 84 -10.76 11.57 -1.83
CA VAL A 84 -10.06 11.92 -0.59
C VAL A 84 -10.94 11.51 0.58
N THR A 85 -10.38 10.73 1.50
CA THR A 85 -11.09 10.29 2.70
C THR A 85 -11.27 11.47 3.67
N GLU A 86 -12.23 11.36 4.59
CA GLU A 86 -12.47 12.42 5.57
C GLU A 86 -11.23 12.73 6.44
N PRO A 87 -10.46 11.74 6.96
CA PRO A 87 -9.22 12.02 7.68
C PRO A 87 -8.14 12.68 6.82
N GLU A 88 -7.95 12.22 5.57
CA GLU A 88 -7.00 12.84 4.64
C GLU A 88 -7.39 14.28 4.33
N TRP A 89 -8.67 14.56 4.09
CA TRP A 89 -9.15 15.90 3.80
C TRP A 89 -8.94 16.85 4.98
N ALA A 90 -9.32 16.41 6.19
CA ALA A 90 -9.11 17.20 7.41
C ALA A 90 -7.63 17.49 7.68
N TRP A 91 -6.73 16.57 7.31
CA TRP A 91 -5.29 16.81 7.36
C TRP A 91 -4.83 17.82 6.32
N ILE A 92 -5.27 17.66 5.07
CA ILE A 92 -4.90 18.53 3.95
C ILE A 92 -5.27 19.98 4.25
N THR A 93 -6.51 20.23 4.69
CA THR A 93 -7.08 21.58 4.84
C THR A 93 -6.79 22.21 6.20
N GLU A 94 -6.86 21.43 7.28
CA GLU A 94 -6.86 21.93 8.65
C GLU A 94 -5.69 21.40 9.51
N GLU A 95 -4.83 20.53 8.97
CA GLU A 95 -3.76 19.83 9.70
C GLU A 95 -4.28 19.06 10.92
N ILE A 96 -5.52 18.56 10.84
CA ILE A 96 -6.13 17.75 11.89
C ILE A 96 -5.62 16.30 11.81
N GLY A 97 -5.04 15.82 12.91
CA GLY A 97 -4.54 14.45 13.07
C GLY A 97 -3.10 14.42 13.58
N ASP A 98 -2.47 13.24 13.55
CA ASP A 98 -1.06 13.08 13.92
C ASP A 98 -0.17 13.09 12.67
N ARG A 99 0.73 14.07 12.60
CA ARG A 99 1.70 14.20 11.51
C ARG A 99 2.53 12.93 11.31
N ARG A 100 2.86 12.22 12.40
CA ARG A 100 3.64 10.99 12.29
C ARG A 100 2.85 9.90 11.59
N SER A 101 1.56 9.75 11.91
CA SER A 101 0.66 8.83 11.21
C SER A 101 0.59 9.11 9.71
N PHE A 102 0.45 10.38 9.31
CA PHE A 102 0.44 10.74 7.88
C PHE A 102 1.80 10.56 7.20
N ALA A 103 2.91 10.72 7.93
CA ALA A 103 4.24 10.43 7.40
C ALA A 103 4.43 8.94 7.09
N LEU A 104 3.73 8.04 7.80
CA LEU A 104 3.76 6.60 7.54
C LEU A 104 3.13 6.21 6.19
N HIS A 105 2.29 7.08 5.59
CA HIS A 105 1.77 6.87 4.24
C HIS A 105 2.87 6.75 3.17
N LEU A 106 4.12 7.11 3.48
CA LEU A 106 5.25 6.86 2.59
C LEU A 106 5.39 5.37 2.25
N ASP A 107 5.19 4.50 3.23
CA ASP A 107 5.29 3.05 3.05
C ASP A 107 4.05 2.45 2.35
N ALA A 108 2.86 3.02 2.59
CA ALA A 108 1.67 2.68 1.81
C ALA A 108 1.82 3.12 0.34
N LEU A 109 2.35 4.32 0.10
CA LEU A 109 2.66 4.82 -1.23
C LEU A 109 3.69 3.93 -1.94
N ALA A 110 4.70 3.43 -1.23
CA ALA A 110 5.65 2.46 -1.77
C ALA A 110 4.96 1.16 -2.19
N GLY A 111 4.00 0.67 -1.40
CA GLY A 111 3.17 -0.48 -1.74
C GLY A 111 2.38 -0.26 -3.04
N LEU A 112 1.69 0.87 -3.17
CA LEU A 112 0.95 1.24 -4.39
C LEU A 112 1.89 1.44 -5.59
N ALA A 113 3.03 2.12 -5.41
CA ALA A 113 4.03 2.33 -6.45
C ALA A 113 4.60 0.98 -6.94
N TRP A 114 4.80 0.01 -6.06
CA TRP A 114 5.23 -1.33 -6.43
C TRP A 114 4.15 -2.08 -7.20
N THR A 115 2.89 -2.01 -6.73
CA THR A 115 1.72 -2.59 -7.42
C THR A 115 1.55 -2.01 -8.82
N LEU A 116 1.71 -0.70 -8.99
CA LEU A 116 1.65 0.01 -10.28
C LEU A 116 2.86 -0.25 -11.19
N GLY A 117 3.88 -0.95 -10.70
CA GLY A 117 5.10 -1.25 -11.45
C GLY A 117 6.12 -0.10 -11.53
N LEU A 118 5.92 0.98 -10.76
CA LEU A 118 6.79 2.16 -10.75
C LEU A 118 8.12 1.89 -10.05
N ILE A 119 8.10 1.02 -9.04
CA ILE A 119 9.31 0.51 -8.38
C ILE A 119 9.45 -1.01 -8.55
N LYS A 120 10.70 -1.46 -8.63
CA LYS A 120 11.02 -2.87 -8.92
C LYS A 120 10.87 -3.79 -7.71
N SER A 121 11.15 -3.28 -6.52
CA SER A 121 11.22 -4.06 -5.29
C SER A 121 10.52 -3.33 -4.14
N LEU A 122 9.81 -4.09 -3.32
CA LEU A 122 9.28 -3.67 -2.04
C LEU A 122 10.03 -4.44 -0.95
N ASP A 123 11.24 -3.98 -0.61
CA ASP A 123 12.14 -4.67 0.31
C ASP A 123 11.65 -4.51 1.75
N PRO A 124 11.32 -5.59 2.47
CA PRO A 124 10.76 -5.50 3.82
C PRO A 124 11.73 -4.96 4.87
N LEU A 125 13.03 -4.90 4.59
CA LEU A 125 14.05 -4.46 5.55
C LEU A 125 14.60 -3.06 5.28
N ALA A 126 14.35 -2.52 4.09
CA ALA A 126 14.83 -1.22 3.67
C ALA A 126 13.69 -0.20 3.55
N PRO A 127 13.94 1.07 3.91
CA PRO A 127 13.01 2.14 3.60
C PRO A 127 12.86 2.27 2.07
N PRO A 128 11.72 2.75 1.58
CA PRO A 128 11.56 2.99 0.15
C PRO A 128 12.62 3.99 -0.35
N GLN A 129 13.10 3.76 -1.57
CA GLN A 129 13.90 4.78 -2.27
C GLN A 129 13.05 6.02 -2.51
N SER A 130 13.69 7.16 -2.79
CA SER A 130 12.97 8.41 -3.07
C SER A 130 11.91 8.18 -4.15
N LEU A 131 10.64 8.35 -3.77
CA LEU A 131 9.50 8.21 -4.66
C LEU A 131 9.15 9.52 -5.37
N VAL A 132 9.69 10.65 -4.92
CA VAL A 132 9.31 12.01 -5.38
C VAL A 132 9.37 12.14 -6.91
N GLU A 133 10.41 11.60 -7.55
CA GLU A 133 10.59 11.70 -9.01
C GLU A 133 9.60 10.82 -9.81
N LEU A 134 8.95 9.84 -9.15
CA LEU A 134 8.01 8.92 -9.76
C LEU A 134 6.57 9.45 -9.75
N PHE A 135 6.29 10.45 -8.92
CA PHE A 135 4.97 11.04 -8.74
C PHE A 135 4.84 12.41 -9.42
N PRO A 136 3.63 12.99 -9.54
CA PRO A 136 3.44 14.27 -10.23
C PRO A 136 4.30 15.38 -9.63
N ASP A 137 4.90 16.24 -10.48
CA ASP A 137 5.57 17.45 -10.00
C ASP A 137 4.53 18.49 -9.55
N LEU A 138 4.14 18.43 -8.27
CA LEU A 138 3.16 19.35 -7.69
C LEU A 138 3.67 20.80 -7.62
N LEU A 139 4.99 21.03 -7.61
CA LEU A 139 5.56 22.37 -7.62
C LEU A 139 5.47 23.02 -9.00
N ALA A 140 5.68 22.23 -10.05
CA ALA A 140 5.48 22.64 -11.44
C ALA A 140 4.00 22.56 -11.88
N GLU A 141 3.10 22.18 -10.97
CA GLU A 141 1.67 21.96 -11.24
C GLU A 141 1.42 20.96 -12.39
N GLU A 142 2.23 19.89 -12.48
CA GLU A 142 1.98 18.79 -13.40
C GLU A 142 0.58 18.23 -13.14
N SER A 143 -0.24 18.09 -14.18
CA SER A 143 -1.59 17.54 -14.04
C SER A 143 -1.54 16.03 -13.84
N PHE A 144 -2.59 15.46 -13.23
CA PHE A 144 -2.76 14.03 -13.10
C PHE A 144 -2.73 13.33 -14.47
N ALA A 145 -3.37 13.93 -15.48
CA ALA A 145 -3.37 13.39 -16.84
C ALA A 145 -1.97 13.41 -17.49
N ASP A 146 -1.18 14.46 -17.27
CA ASP A 146 0.19 14.54 -17.78
C ASP A 146 1.09 13.51 -17.10
N TRP A 147 0.97 13.37 -15.78
CA TRP A 147 1.69 12.34 -15.02
C TRP A 147 1.34 10.93 -15.49
N GLN A 148 0.05 10.62 -15.69
CA GLN A 148 -0.39 9.33 -16.24
C GLN A 148 0.22 9.10 -17.64
N GLY A 149 0.22 10.14 -18.48
CA GLY A 149 0.76 10.09 -19.83
C GLY A 149 2.26 9.78 -19.89
N ARG A 150 3.07 10.27 -18.93
CA ARG A 150 4.51 9.94 -18.86
C ARG A 150 4.81 8.65 -18.13
N THR A 151 4.01 8.30 -17.13
CA THR A 151 4.30 7.18 -16.23
C THR A 151 3.95 5.85 -16.88
N LEU A 152 2.86 5.80 -17.67
CA LEU A 152 2.40 4.63 -18.40
C LEU A 152 2.42 3.37 -17.51
N SER A 153 1.79 3.48 -16.34
CA SER A 153 1.79 2.45 -15.31
C SER A 153 1.39 1.09 -15.89
N ALA A 154 2.14 0.06 -15.52
CA ALA A 154 1.86 -1.32 -15.90
C ALA A 154 1.72 -2.11 -14.60
N PRO A 155 0.50 -2.17 -14.02
CA PRO A 155 0.28 -2.87 -12.77
C PRO A 155 0.78 -4.32 -12.84
N ARG A 156 1.25 -4.81 -11.70
CA ARG A 156 1.73 -6.18 -11.56
C ARG A 156 0.60 -7.19 -11.75
N ASP A 157 1.00 -8.42 -12.02
CA ASP A 157 0.07 -9.53 -12.08
C ASP A 157 -0.67 -9.69 -10.72
N PRO A 158 -2.01 -9.85 -10.70
CA PRO A 158 -2.76 -10.01 -9.46
C PRO A 158 -2.25 -11.12 -8.54
N ALA A 159 -1.79 -12.25 -9.10
CA ALA A 159 -1.25 -13.36 -8.31
C ALA A 159 0.10 -13.00 -7.65
N VAL A 160 0.89 -12.15 -8.30
CA VAL A 160 2.15 -11.64 -7.71
C VAL A 160 1.87 -10.69 -6.56
N VAL A 161 0.84 -9.83 -6.67
CA VAL A 161 0.43 -8.94 -5.59
C VAL A 161 -0.16 -9.75 -4.42
N ALA A 162 -0.97 -10.77 -4.68
CA ALA A 162 -1.48 -11.68 -3.67
C ALA A 162 -0.35 -12.39 -2.90
N ALA A 163 0.69 -12.86 -3.60
CA ALA A 163 1.84 -13.47 -2.96
C ALA A 163 2.65 -12.48 -2.09
N ALA A 164 2.81 -11.23 -2.56
CA ALA A 164 3.43 -10.18 -1.76
C ALA A 164 2.59 -9.79 -0.54
N LEU A 165 1.26 -9.82 -0.66
CA LEU A 165 0.34 -9.57 0.45
C LEU A 165 0.49 -10.63 1.55
N ASP A 166 0.50 -11.93 1.23
CA ASP A 166 0.69 -12.96 2.26
C ASP A 166 2.07 -12.87 2.94
N LEU A 167 3.12 -12.52 2.19
CA LEU A 167 4.42 -12.22 2.80
C LEU A 167 4.32 -11.05 3.79
N HIS A 168 3.69 -9.94 3.41
CA HIS A 168 3.53 -8.78 4.30
C HIS A 168 2.59 -9.07 5.47
N TYR A 169 1.61 -9.94 5.30
CA TYR A 169 0.75 -10.41 6.39
C TYR A 169 1.55 -11.19 7.44
N CYS A 170 2.44 -12.09 7.00
CA CYS A 170 3.35 -12.81 7.89
C CYS A 170 4.37 -11.87 8.55
N LEU A 171 4.93 -10.91 7.79
CA LEU A 171 5.88 -9.93 8.30
C LEU A 171 5.26 -9.03 9.36
N ASP A 172 4.02 -8.56 9.15
CA ASP A 172 3.29 -7.71 10.08
C ASP A 172 3.14 -8.41 11.43
N TRP A 173 2.70 -9.68 11.43
CA TRP A 173 2.67 -10.51 12.64
C TRP A 173 4.03 -10.62 13.33
N ALA A 174 5.11 -10.84 12.57
CA ALA A 174 6.45 -11.04 13.12
C ALA A 174 7.02 -9.74 13.71
N PHE A 175 6.86 -8.61 13.02
CA PHE A 175 7.38 -7.31 13.44
C PHE A 175 6.66 -6.79 14.70
N LEU A 176 5.37 -7.08 14.86
CA LEU A 176 4.63 -6.76 16.09
C LEU A 176 5.15 -7.49 17.34
N LYS A 177 5.97 -8.54 17.18
CA LYS A 177 6.61 -9.28 18.29
C LYS A 177 8.00 -8.78 18.62
N LEU A 178 8.62 -7.97 17.76
CA LEU A 178 9.97 -7.46 17.97
C LEU A 178 9.96 -6.27 18.93
N SER A 179 11.00 -6.16 19.74
CA SER A 179 11.35 -4.88 20.35
C SER A 179 12.06 -3.97 19.34
N THR A 180 12.06 -2.66 19.59
CA THR A 180 12.71 -1.69 18.68
C THR A 180 14.21 -1.93 18.50
N ASP A 181 14.86 -2.56 19.47
CA ASP A 181 16.30 -2.88 19.44
C ASP A 181 16.60 -4.18 18.67
N GLU A 182 15.57 -4.94 18.27
CA GLU A 182 15.66 -6.23 17.59
C GLU A 182 15.27 -6.17 16.10
N LEU A 183 15.07 -4.97 15.56
CA LEU A 183 14.68 -4.80 14.16
C LEU A 183 15.78 -5.34 13.23
N PRO A 184 15.45 -6.23 12.27
CA PRO A 184 16.41 -6.78 11.31
C PRO A 184 16.90 -5.76 10.27
N GLY A 185 16.35 -4.54 10.27
CA GLY A 185 16.63 -3.47 9.32
C GLY A 185 16.17 -2.11 9.84
N ALA A 186 16.02 -1.14 8.93
CA ALA A 186 15.62 0.22 9.27
C ALA A 186 14.09 0.45 9.20
N VAL A 187 13.33 -0.57 8.81
CA VAL A 187 11.87 -0.59 8.73
C VAL A 187 11.32 -1.05 10.07
N ASP A 188 10.28 -0.39 10.58
CA ASP A 188 9.59 -0.77 11.81
C ASP A 188 8.24 -1.46 11.51
N ALA A 189 7.52 -1.88 12.56
CA ALA A 189 6.23 -2.55 12.41
C ALA A 189 5.18 -1.68 11.72
N ASN A 190 5.21 -0.35 11.93
CA ASN A 190 4.25 0.56 11.31
C ASN A 190 4.44 0.62 9.79
N ALA A 191 5.69 0.68 9.34
CA ALA A 191 6.02 0.67 7.92
C ALA A 191 5.60 -0.64 7.24
N ILE A 192 5.78 -1.80 7.89
CA ILE A 192 5.27 -3.07 7.39
C ILE A 192 3.74 -3.07 7.30
N GLY A 193 3.06 -2.61 8.36
CA GLY A 193 1.61 -2.50 8.38
C GLY A 193 1.07 -1.62 7.24
N GLN A 194 1.71 -0.48 6.95
CA GLN A 194 1.32 0.40 5.85
C GLN A 194 1.52 -0.22 4.46
N ARG A 195 2.59 -1.01 4.26
CA ARG A 195 2.79 -1.76 3.02
C ARG A 195 1.72 -2.84 2.85
N ARG A 196 1.42 -3.57 3.93
CA ARG A 196 0.32 -4.54 3.97
C ARG A 196 -1.00 -3.87 3.61
N TRP A 197 -1.32 -2.74 4.24
CA TRP A 197 -2.53 -1.97 3.97
C TRP A 197 -2.70 -1.66 2.48
N ALA A 198 -1.65 -1.13 1.84
CA ALA A 198 -1.69 -0.82 0.42
C ALA A 198 -1.89 -2.06 -0.46
N LEU A 199 -1.23 -3.17 -0.15
CA LEU A 199 -1.38 -4.43 -0.87
C LEU A 199 -2.76 -5.05 -0.69
N GLU A 200 -3.29 -5.02 0.53
CA GLU A 200 -4.60 -5.54 0.92
C GLU A 200 -5.72 -4.73 0.25
N TRP A 201 -5.59 -3.40 0.22
CA TRP A 201 -6.52 -2.57 -0.55
C TRP A 201 -6.44 -2.80 -2.06
N SER A 202 -5.25 -3.07 -2.58
CA SER A 202 -5.01 -3.24 -4.02
C SER A 202 -5.58 -4.54 -4.58
N ALA A 203 -5.43 -5.64 -3.83
CA ALA A 203 -5.86 -6.97 -4.24
C ALA A 203 -7.30 -7.25 -3.81
N VAL A 204 -8.16 -7.58 -4.77
CA VAL A 204 -9.56 -7.91 -4.55
C VAL A 204 -9.73 -9.42 -4.73
N PHE A 205 -10.00 -10.12 -3.63
CA PHE A 205 -10.33 -11.54 -3.65
C PHE A 205 -11.82 -11.75 -3.87
N ILE A 206 -12.15 -12.76 -4.68
CA ILE A 206 -13.52 -13.09 -5.08
C ILE A 206 -13.74 -14.56 -4.76
N GLY A 207 -14.67 -14.81 -3.84
CA GLY A 207 -14.97 -16.13 -3.33
C GLY A 207 -16.17 -16.12 -2.38
N PRO A 208 -16.59 -17.28 -1.87
CA PRO A 208 -17.79 -17.40 -1.03
C PRO A 208 -17.67 -16.73 0.35
N HIS A 209 -16.44 -16.45 0.81
CA HIS A 209 -16.15 -15.88 2.13
C HIS A 209 -15.59 -14.45 2.07
N HIS A 210 -15.62 -13.81 0.89
CA HIS A 210 -15.17 -12.44 0.72
C HIS A 210 -16.36 -11.49 0.61
N ASP A 211 -16.33 -10.45 1.43
CA ASP A 211 -17.24 -9.31 1.30
C ASP A 211 -16.85 -8.45 0.07
N PRO A 212 -17.74 -7.56 -0.40
CA PRO A 212 -17.38 -6.59 -1.42
C PRO A 212 -16.16 -5.75 -1.00
N PRO A 213 -15.30 -5.35 -1.96
CA PRO A 213 -14.06 -4.68 -1.63
C PRO A 213 -14.31 -3.29 -1.03
N GLY A 214 -13.92 -3.11 0.24
CA GLY A 214 -14.18 -1.90 1.02
C GLY A 214 -13.41 -0.65 0.57
N GLY A 215 -13.67 0.48 1.23
CA GLY A 215 -12.95 1.74 1.05
C GLY A 215 -11.49 1.71 1.54
N TRP A 216 -10.73 2.78 1.28
CA TRP A 216 -9.34 2.90 1.77
C TRP A 216 -9.23 2.79 3.29
N GLU A 217 -10.15 3.44 4.02
CA GLU A 217 -10.21 3.43 5.50
C GLU A 217 -10.86 2.15 6.08
N GLU A 218 -11.38 1.27 5.23
CA GLU A 218 -12.08 0.05 5.66
C GLU A 218 -11.17 -1.18 5.66
N VAL A 219 -9.89 -1.02 5.30
CA VAL A 219 -8.89 -2.07 5.44
C VAL A 219 -8.62 -2.31 6.92
N ASP A 220 -8.89 -3.54 7.37
CA ASP A 220 -8.73 -3.92 8.76
C ASP A 220 -7.47 -4.78 8.95
N LEU A 221 -6.43 -4.20 9.56
CA LEU A 221 -5.21 -4.93 9.88
C LEU A 221 -5.29 -5.69 11.22
N SER A 222 -6.40 -5.59 11.97
CA SER A 222 -6.56 -6.21 13.29
C SER A 222 -6.77 -7.72 13.19
N THR A 223 -5.68 -8.45 12.96
CA THR A 223 -5.66 -9.91 12.81
C THR A 223 -4.44 -10.53 13.47
#